data_AF-A0A1B7W468-F1
#
_entry.id   AF-A0A1B7W468-F1
#
_cell.length_a   1.000
_cell.length_b   1.000
_cell.length_c   1.000
_cell.angle_alpha   90.00
_cell.angle_beta   90.00
_cell.angle_gamma   90.00
#
_symmetry.space_group_name_H-M   'P 1'
#
loop_
_entity.id
_entity.type
_entity.pdbx_description
1 polymer ?
#
loop_
_entity_poly.entity_id
_entity_poly.type
_entity_poly.pdbx_seq_one_letter_code
_entity_poly.pdbx_strand_id
1 'polypeptide(L)'
;EEKIHTDLATGYLPSQIGIILMNHGCPHKAKGFTSGIDESQAMYELVRNKLINNYPLISVGWLNHDTPLIEWTQPNATVAAQNLIQLGAKALLFMPIGFATENHETLLDVHHIIHDLEKQHPDVDYLQMACVNDDPQFLAMVAEWANAHIAELMETEGMAVNSHSAITHHHHHH
;
A
#
# COMPACT_ATOMS: atom_id res chain seq x y z
N GLU A 1 -8.63 11.42 -0.87
CA GLU A 1 -8.56 12.88 -1.16
C GLU A 1 -9.00 13.75 0.02
N GLU A 2 -9.91 13.30 0.89
CA GLU A 2 -10.41 14.08 2.04
C GLU A 2 -9.32 14.75 2.89
N LYS A 3 -8.28 14.01 3.30
CA LYS A 3 -7.14 14.58 4.07
C LYS A 3 -6.46 15.75 3.35
N ILE A 4 -6.32 15.68 2.03
CA ILE A 4 -5.73 16.77 1.24
C ILE A 4 -6.63 18.02 1.29
N HIS A 5 -7.94 17.82 1.13
CA HIS A 5 -8.90 18.92 1.18
C HIS A 5 -8.98 19.59 2.55
N THR A 6 -8.94 18.80 3.62
CA THR A 6 -9.07 19.31 4.99
C THR A 6 -7.81 20.03 5.46
N ASP A 7 -6.62 19.50 5.15
CA ASP A 7 -5.39 19.95 5.79
C ASP A 7 -4.46 20.76 4.89
N LEU A 8 -4.55 20.60 3.56
CA LEU A 8 -3.59 21.20 2.63
C LEU A 8 -4.23 22.17 1.63
N ALA A 9 -5.48 21.94 1.21
CA ALA A 9 -6.11 22.68 0.11
C ALA A 9 -6.35 24.17 0.40
N THR A 10 -6.35 24.58 1.67
CA THR A 10 -6.45 26.00 2.05
C THR A 10 -5.12 26.74 1.97
N GLY A 11 -3.98 26.02 2.05
CA GLY A 11 -2.63 26.61 2.09
C GLY A 11 -1.82 26.41 0.82
N TYR A 12 -2.15 25.41 0.00
CA TYR A 12 -1.34 24.98 -1.14
C TYR A 12 -2.17 24.77 -2.40
N LEU A 13 -1.61 25.18 -3.54
CA LEU A 13 -2.14 24.77 -4.84
C LEU A 13 -1.90 23.26 -5.04
N PRO A 14 -2.77 22.55 -5.78
CA PRO A 14 -2.56 21.13 -6.04
C PRO A 14 -1.20 20.79 -6.67
N SER A 15 -0.64 21.70 -7.48
CA SER A 15 0.70 21.56 -8.08
C SER A 15 1.86 21.75 -7.10
N GLN A 16 1.59 22.23 -5.88
CA GLN A 16 2.57 22.39 -4.80
C GLN A 16 2.50 21.24 -3.78
N ILE A 17 1.54 20.33 -3.92
CA ILE A 17 1.37 19.18 -3.03
C ILE A 17 2.03 17.97 -3.67
N GLY A 18 3.12 17.51 -3.08
CA GLY A 18 3.76 16.23 -3.43
C GLY A 18 3.10 15.09 -2.67
N ILE A 19 2.76 14.00 -3.36
CA ILE A 19 2.19 12.80 -2.75
C ILE A 19 3.17 11.64 -2.92
N ILE A 20 3.60 11.07 -1.79
CA ILE A 20 4.39 9.85 -1.74
C ILE A 20 3.45 8.69 -1.43
N LEU A 21 3.21 7.85 -2.43
CA LEU A 21 2.44 6.61 -2.29
C LEU A 21 3.37 5.51 -1.81
N MET A 22 3.34 5.24 -0.50
CA MET A 22 4.30 4.39 0.18
C MET A 22 3.93 2.91 0.12
N ASN A 23 4.94 2.08 -0.19
CA ASN A 23 4.85 0.62 -0.15
C ASN A 23 6.02 0.05 0.67
N HIS A 24 5.87 -1.17 1.15
CA HIS A 24 6.97 -1.88 1.81
C HIS A 24 8.10 -2.19 0.82
N GLY A 25 9.35 -1.92 1.22
CA GLY A 25 10.52 -2.15 0.39
C GLY A 25 10.72 -3.63 0.08
N CYS A 26 11.13 -3.94 -1.14
CA CYS A 26 11.40 -5.31 -1.58
C CYS A 26 12.83 -5.44 -2.16
N PRO A 27 13.58 -6.51 -1.84
CA PRO A 27 14.83 -6.81 -2.51
C PRO A 27 14.60 -7.15 -3.99
N HIS A 28 15.36 -6.54 -4.90
CA HIS A 28 15.25 -6.81 -6.33
C HIS A 28 15.69 -8.25 -6.67
N LYS A 29 16.65 -8.80 -5.90
CA LYS A 29 17.16 -10.16 -6.04
C LYS A 29 16.40 -11.14 -5.14
N ALA A 30 15.08 -11.18 -5.23
CA ALA A 30 14.20 -12.05 -4.44
C ALA A 30 14.13 -13.51 -4.95
N LYS A 31 15.20 -14.06 -5.52
CA LYS A 31 15.26 -15.45 -6.05
C LYS A 31 14.05 -15.85 -6.94
N GLY A 32 13.49 -14.91 -7.69
CA GLY A 32 12.33 -15.14 -8.57
C GLY A 32 10.96 -14.82 -7.96
N PHE A 33 10.88 -14.40 -6.69
CA PHE A 33 9.63 -13.95 -6.07
C PHE A 33 9.45 -12.43 -6.27
N THR A 34 8.84 -12.04 -7.39
CA THR A 34 8.62 -10.61 -7.73
C THR A 34 7.23 -10.11 -7.39
N SER A 35 6.30 -10.97 -6.95
CA SER A 35 4.90 -10.61 -6.71
C SER A 35 4.75 -9.41 -5.76
N GLY A 36 5.57 -9.33 -4.70
CA GLY A 36 5.55 -8.17 -3.80
C GLY A 36 5.90 -6.84 -4.47
N ILE A 37 6.77 -6.84 -5.49
CA ILE A 37 7.11 -5.65 -6.29
C ILE A 37 5.99 -5.38 -7.30
N ASP A 38 5.61 -6.41 -8.07
CA ASP A 38 4.68 -6.27 -9.19
C ASP A 38 3.27 -5.85 -8.72
N GLU A 39 2.77 -6.45 -7.62
CA GLU A 39 1.46 -6.13 -7.04
C GLU A 39 1.46 -4.73 -6.40
N SER A 40 2.52 -4.37 -5.66
CA SER A 40 2.68 -3.03 -5.07
C SER A 40 2.78 -1.95 -6.15
N GLN A 41 3.49 -2.23 -7.25
CA GLN A 41 3.59 -1.34 -8.40
C GLN A 41 2.24 -1.17 -9.10
N ALA A 42 1.49 -2.27 -9.29
CA ALA A 42 0.15 -2.21 -9.87
C ALA A 42 -0.81 -1.38 -9.00
N MET A 43 -0.76 -1.56 -7.67
CA MET A 43 -1.55 -0.75 -6.74
C MET A 43 -1.16 0.72 -6.79
N TYR A 44 0.14 1.03 -6.80
CA TYR A 44 0.64 2.40 -6.99
C TYR A 44 0.08 3.03 -8.27
N GLU A 45 0.13 2.32 -9.40
CA GLU A 45 -0.37 2.84 -10.67
C GLU A 45 -1.87 3.12 -10.63
N LEU A 46 -2.66 2.22 -10.03
CA LEU A 46 -4.10 2.41 -9.87
C LEU A 46 -4.44 3.63 -9.01
N VAL A 47 -3.75 3.83 -7.88
CA VAL A 47 -3.95 4.99 -7.01
C VAL A 47 -3.47 6.27 -7.69
N ARG A 48 -2.28 6.25 -8.29
CA ARG A 48 -1.73 7.39 -9.04
C ARG A 48 -2.67 7.82 -10.15
N ASN A 49 -3.21 6.90 -10.95
CA ASN A 49 -4.10 7.22 -12.06
C ASN A 49 -5.38 7.93 -11.61
N LYS A 50 -5.86 7.65 -10.39
CA LYS A 50 -7.00 8.38 -9.80
C LYS A 50 -6.62 9.81 -9.41
N LEU A 51 -5.41 10.03 -8.92
CA LEU A 51 -4.99 11.31 -8.33
C LEU A 51 -4.30 12.27 -9.32
N ILE A 52 -3.64 11.75 -10.36
CA ILE A 52 -2.68 12.49 -11.19
C ILE A 52 -3.27 13.71 -11.92
N ASN A 53 -4.56 13.69 -12.24
CA ASN A 53 -5.24 14.80 -12.91
C ASN A 53 -5.43 16.01 -11.98
N ASN A 54 -5.49 15.78 -10.68
CA ASN A 54 -5.64 16.83 -9.67
C ASN A 54 -4.28 17.21 -9.07
N TYR A 55 -3.41 16.22 -8.84
CA TYR A 55 -2.12 16.40 -8.17
C TYR A 55 -0.99 15.89 -9.07
N PRO A 56 -0.23 16.78 -9.74
CA PRO A 56 0.78 16.36 -10.72
C PRO A 56 2.07 15.80 -10.10
N LEU A 57 2.34 16.10 -8.83
CA LEU A 57 3.54 15.68 -8.10
C LEU A 57 3.26 14.41 -7.31
N ILE A 58 3.42 13.24 -7.94
CA ILE A 58 3.21 11.94 -7.30
C ILE A 58 4.41 11.04 -7.55
N SER A 59 4.90 10.38 -6.49
CA SER A 59 5.94 9.35 -6.58
C SER A 59 5.54 8.12 -5.79
N VAL A 60 5.95 6.95 -6.26
CA VAL A 60 6.09 5.79 -5.36
C VAL A 60 7.21 6.07 -4.35
N GLY A 61 7.09 5.56 -3.14
CA GLY A 61 8.14 5.60 -2.14
C GLY A 61 8.26 4.28 -1.40
N TRP A 62 9.41 3.61 -1.50
CA TRP A 62 9.61 2.32 -0.85
C TRP A 62 10.21 2.50 0.56
N LEU A 63 9.58 1.89 1.57
CA LEU A 63 10.12 1.79 2.93
C LEU A 63 11.11 0.62 2.98
N ASN A 64 12.35 0.90 2.58
CA ASN A 64 13.41 -0.10 2.55
C ASN A 64 14.10 -0.21 3.90
N HIS A 65 14.52 -1.43 4.26
CA HIS A 65 15.34 -1.64 5.45
C HIS A 65 16.82 -1.33 5.22
N ASP A 66 17.51 -0.89 6.28
CA ASP A 66 18.95 -0.64 6.26
C ASP A 66 19.74 -1.95 6.42
N THR A 67 19.74 -2.76 5.36
CA THR A 67 20.54 -3.97 5.27
C THR A 67 21.63 -3.79 4.20
N PRO A 68 22.91 -3.80 4.58
CA PRO A 68 24.00 -3.68 3.64
C PRO A 68 23.94 -4.75 2.55
N LEU A 69 24.40 -4.41 1.34
CA LEU A 69 24.54 -5.32 0.19
C LEU A 69 23.22 -5.85 -0.41
N ILE A 70 22.06 -5.36 0.04
CA ILE A 70 20.77 -5.65 -0.60
C ILE A 70 20.42 -4.52 -1.58
N GLU A 71 20.18 -4.89 -2.84
CA GLU A 71 19.60 -4.01 -3.84
C GLU A 71 18.10 -3.92 -3.61
N TRP A 72 17.65 -2.83 -3.00
CA TRP A 72 16.24 -2.58 -2.72
C TRP A 72 15.54 -1.83 -3.85
N THR A 73 14.21 -1.91 -3.87
CA THR A 73 13.31 -1.09 -4.69
C THR A 73 13.60 0.41 -4.58
N GLN A 74 13.43 1.13 -5.69
CA GLN A 74 13.71 2.58 -5.78
C GLN A 74 12.56 3.32 -6.48
N PRO A 75 12.40 4.64 -6.22
CA PRO A 75 13.08 5.40 -5.18
C PRO A 75 12.59 5.00 -3.77
N ASN A 76 13.50 4.94 -2.79
CA ASN A 76 13.04 4.86 -1.40
C ASN A 76 12.24 6.13 -1.02
N ALA A 77 11.46 6.08 0.06
CA ALA A 77 10.57 7.17 0.43
C ALA A 77 11.31 8.52 0.65
N THR A 78 12.53 8.50 1.18
CA THR A 78 13.37 9.71 1.35
C THR A 78 13.76 10.34 0.01
N VAL A 79 14.26 9.53 -0.94
CA VAL A 79 14.64 10.00 -2.28
C VAL A 79 13.40 10.47 -3.06
N ALA A 80 12.27 9.77 -2.92
CA ALA A 80 11.00 10.20 -3.50
C ALA A 80 10.61 11.59 -3.00
N ALA A 81 10.65 11.82 -1.68
CA ALA A 81 10.36 13.12 -1.09
C ALA A 81 11.31 14.23 -1.58
N GLN A 82 12.62 13.98 -1.58
CA GLN A 82 13.63 14.92 -2.07
C GLN A 82 13.41 15.31 -3.54
N ASN A 83 13.08 14.32 -4.40
CA ASN A 83 12.77 14.56 -5.80
C ASN A 83 11.53 15.46 -5.95
N LEU A 84 10.47 15.22 -5.18
CA LEU A 84 9.25 16.04 -5.23
C LEU A 84 9.50 17.48 -4.74
N ILE A 85 10.31 17.65 -3.69
CA ILE A 85 10.74 18.99 -3.23
C ILE A 85 11.52 19.71 -4.32
N GLN A 86 12.46 19.03 -4.98
CA GLN A 86 13.23 19.60 -6.09
C GLN A 86 12.35 20.02 -7.27
N LEU A 87 11.25 19.28 -7.52
CA LEU A 87 10.26 19.61 -8.54
C LEU A 87 9.30 20.74 -8.14
N GLY A 88 9.39 21.25 -6.91
CA GLY A 88 8.65 22.42 -6.44
C GLY A 88 7.54 22.13 -5.42
N ALA A 89 7.48 20.92 -4.86
CA ALA A 89 6.56 20.65 -3.76
C ALA A 89 6.86 21.56 -2.55
N LYS A 90 5.79 22.10 -1.95
CA LYS A 90 5.79 22.92 -0.75
C LYS A 90 5.06 22.26 0.42
N ALA A 91 4.29 21.22 0.15
CA ALA A 91 3.79 20.28 1.14
C ALA A 91 3.99 18.86 0.61
N LEU A 92 4.35 17.92 1.49
CA LEU A 92 4.47 16.50 1.20
C LEU A 92 3.47 15.69 2.01
N LEU A 93 2.73 14.82 1.32
CA LEU A 93 1.80 13.86 1.90
C LEU A 93 2.36 12.44 1.76
N PHE A 94 2.65 11.80 2.88
CA PHE A 94 3.05 10.40 2.97
C PHE A 94 1.80 9.52 3.15
N MET A 95 1.49 8.72 2.14
CA MET A 95 0.27 7.89 2.09
C MET A 95 0.63 6.40 2.09
N PRO A 96 0.37 5.65 3.17
CA PRO A 96 0.81 4.26 3.33
C PRO A 96 -0.08 3.25 2.57
N ILE A 97 -0.11 3.32 1.24
CA ILE A 97 -0.99 2.46 0.42
C ILE A 97 -0.64 0.97 0.52
N GLY A 98 0.63 0.64 0.82
CA GLY A 98 1.12 -0.72 1.03
C GLY A 98 0.78 -1.34 2.38
N PHE A 99 0.07 -0.63 3.26
CA PHE A 99 -0.15 -1.04 4.64
C PHE A 99 -1.62 -0.91 5.01
N ALA A 100 -2.21 -2.00 5.51
CA ALA A 100 -3.59 -1.97 6.01
C ALA A 100 -3.65 -1.40 7.44
N THR A 101 -2.63 -1.66 8.25
CA THR A 101 -2.57 -1.28 9.67
C THR A 101 -1.22 -0.70 10.01
N GLU A 102 -1.22 0.10 11.05
CA GLU A 102 -0.02 0.74 11.57
C GLU A 102 0.93 -0.32 12.09
N ASN A 103 2.19 -0.20 11.68
CA ASN A 103 3.27 -1.07 12.10
C ASN A 103 4.51 -0.23 12.46
N HIS A 104 5.62 -0.90 12.77
CA HIS A 104 6.85 -0.20 13.13
C HIS A 104 7.38 0.71 12.00
N GLU A 105 7.24 0.33 10.74
CA GLU A 105 7.72 1.10 9.58
C GLU A 105 6.86 2.37 9.41
N THR A 106 5.54 2.21 9.42
CA THR A 106 4.63 3.35 9.25
C THR A 106 4.71 4.30 10.44
N LEU A 107 4.96 3.81 11.67
CA LEU A 107 5.01 4.65 12.86
C LEU A 107 6.38 5.27 13.11
N LEU A 108 7.46 4.50 12.98
CA LEU A 108 8.81 4.93 13.36
C LEU A 108 9.62 5.36 12.15
N ASP A 109 9.67 4.54 11.09
CA ASP A 109 10.54 4.83 9.95
C ASP A 109 10.04 6.05 9.18
N VAL A 110 8.72 6.14 8.92
CA VAL A 110 8.13 7.33 8.30
C VAL A 110 8.34 8.58 9.17
N HIS A 111 8.20 8.45 10.50
CA HIS A 111 8.45 9.56 11.42
C HIS A 111 9.90 10.04 11.36
N HIS A 112 10.87 9.12 11.34
CA HIS A 112 12.29 9.46 11.19
C HIS A 112 12.58 10.12 9.84
N ILE A 113 12.00 9.60 8.75
CA ILE A 113 12.15 10.18 7.41
C ILE A 113 11.63 11.61 7.39
N ILE A 114 10.42 11.85 7.88
CA ILE A 114 9.83 13.19 7.95
C ILE A 114 10.71 14.12 8.81
N HIS A 115 11.12 13.67 9.99
CA HIS A 115 11.93 14.48 10.90
C HIS A 115 13.28 14.89 10.30
N ASP A 116 13.92 14.01 9.53
CA ASP A 116 15.18 14.34 8.86
C ASP A 116 14.99 15.23 7.64
N LEU A 117 13.84 15.14 6.95
CA LEU A 117 13.47 16.05 5.87
C LEU A 117 13.14 17.45 6.40
N GLU A 118 12.42 17.56 7.52
CA GLU A 118 12.12 18.85 8.18
C GLU A 118 13.39 19.65 8.51
N LYS A 119 14.45 18.97 8.96
CA LYS A 119 15.75 19.61 9.22
C LYS A 119 16.41 20.14 7.94
N GLN A 120 16.24 19.43 6.83
CA GLN A 120 16.88 19.76 5.54
C GLN A 120 16.09 20.81 4.75
N HIS A 121 14.75 20.77 4.85
CA HIS A 121 13.84 21.64 4.12
C HIS A 121 12.75 22.18 5.07
N PRO A 122 13.09 23.15 5.94
CA PRO A 122 12.18 23.70 6.93
C PRO A 122 11.07 24.59 6.34
N ASP A 123 11.10 24.88 5.04
CA ASP A 123 10.08 25.64 4.30
C ASP A 123 9.03 24.74 3.62
N VAL A 124 9.07 23.44 3.86
CA VAL A 124 8.14 22.44 3.34
C VAL A 124 7.31 21.88 4.49
N ASP A 125 6.00 21.74 4.28
CA ASP A 125 5.10 21.11 5.25
C ASP A 125 5.07 19.58 5.01
N TYR A 126 4.97 18.81 6.09
CA TYR A 126 4.97 17.34 6.03
C TYR A 126 3.73 16.80 6.72
N LEU A 127 3.04 15.88 6.05
CA LEU A 127 1.87 15.22 6.58
C LEU A 127 1.94 13.72 6.31
N GLN A 128 1.61 12.92 7.31
CA GLN A 128 1.42 11.49 7.16
C GLN A 128 -0.07 11.15 7.28
N MET A 129 -0.57 10.29 6.39
CA MET A 129 -1.88 9.66 6.55
C MET A 129 -1.77 8.43 7.45
N ALA A 130 -2.79 8.20 8.26
CA ALA A 130 -3.01 6.90 8.89
C ALA A 130 -3.19 5.81 7.82
N CYS A 131 -2.88 4.56 8.16
CA CYS A 131 -3.34 3.44 7.35
C CYS A 131 -4.88 3.32 7.47
N VAL A 132 -5.46 2.46 6.64
CA VAL A 132 -6.91 2.27 6.59
C VAL A 132 -7.49 1.70 7.89
N ASN A 133 -6.71 0.94 8.67
CA ASN A 133 -7.09 0.37 9.96
C ASN A 133 -8.49 -0.27 9.96
N ASP A 134 -9.37 0.21 10.84
CA ASP A 134 -10.75 -0.21 11.02
C ASP A 134 -11.75 0.69 10.26
N ASP A 135 -11.30 1.39 9.22
CA ASP A 135 -12.18 2.17 8.36
C ASP A 135 -13.36 1.29 7.89
N PRO A 136 -14.62 1.70 8.17
CA PRO A 136 -15.78 0.86 7.86
C PRO A 136 -15.92 0.53 6.37
N GLN A 137 -15.48 1.42 5.46
CA GLN A 137 -15.56 1.17 4.02
C GLN A 137 -14.50 0.13 3.61
N PHE A 138 -13.29 0.23 4.17
CA PHE A 138 -12.25 -0.77 3.96
C PHE A 138 -12.68 -2.15 4.48
N LEU A 139 -13.21 -2.23 5.70
CA LEU A 139 -13.69 -3.49 6.27
C LEU A 139 -14.83 -4.10 5.44
N ALA A 140 -15.78 -3.27 4.98
CA ALA A 140 -16.86 -3.72 4.09
C ALA A 140 -16.33 -4.25 2.76
N MET A 141 -15.35 -3.57 2.16
CA MET A 141 -14.68 -4.00 0.92
C MET A 141 -13.98 -5.35 1.10
N VAL A 142 -13.22 -5.53 2.19
CA VAL A 142 -12.51 -6.79 2.47
C VAL A 142 -13.50 -7.93 2.72
N ALA A 143 -14.58 -7.68 3.48
CA ALA A 143 -15.63 -8.67 3.71
C ALA A 143 -16.30 -9.10 2.41
N GLU A 144 -16.64 -8.14 1.54
CA GLU A 144 -17.25 -8.43 0.24
C GLU A 144 -16.31 -9.23 -0.67
N TRP A 145 -15.02 -8.88 -0.70
CA TRP A 145 -14.00 -9.65 -1.42
C TRP A 145 -13.90 -11.10 -0.93
N ALA A 146 -13.96 -11.32 0.39
CA ALA A 146 -13.87 -12.64 0.98
C ALA A 146 -15.09 -13.54 0.69
N ASN A 147 -16.28 -12.96 0.48
CA ASN A 147 -17.53 -13.72 0.27
C ASN A 147 -17.43 -14.73 -0.88
N ALA A 148 -16.83 -14.35 -2.01
CA ALA A 148 -16.67 -15.24 -3.16
C ALA A 148 -15.77 -16.44 -2.85
N HIS A 149 -14.66 -16.22 -2.15
CA HIS A 149 -13.73 -17.28 -1.76
C HIS A 149 -14.31 -18.22 -0.72
N ILE A 150 -15.10 -17.70 0.22
CA ILE A 150 -15.83 -18.51 1.20
C ILE A 150 -16.86 -19.39 0.48
N ALA A 151 -17.61 -18.85 -0.48
CA ALA A 151 -18.59 -19.63 -1.24
C ALA A 151 -17.91 -20.79 -2.01
N GLU A 152 -16.80 -20.51 -2.70
CA GLU A 152 -16.02 -21.52 -3.43
C GLU A 152 -15.49 -22.63 -2.51
N LEU A 153 -15.00 -22.26 -1.32
CA LEU A 153 -14.53 -23.24 -0.33
C LEU A 153 -15.67 -24.14 0.15
N MET A 154 -16.84 -23.56 0.44
CA MET A 154 -18.02 -24.30 0.91
C MET A 154 -18.59 -25.25 -0.16
N GLU A 155 -18.58 -24.84 -1.43
CA GLU A 155 -18.96 -25.72 -2.55
C GLU A 155 -17.99 -26.91 -2.68
N THR A 156 -16.69 -26.64 -2.55
CA THR A 156 -15.63 -27.66 -2.62
C THR A 156 -15.73 -28.67 -1.47
N GLU A 157 -15.97 -28.21 -0.23
CA GLU A 157 -16.21 -29.10 0.92
C GLU A 157 -17.51 -29.91 0.77
N GLY A 158 -18.58 -29.29 0.28
CA GLY A 158 -19.85 -29.98 -0.01
C GLY A 158 -19.68 -31.12 -1.03
N MET A 159 -18.84 -30.94 -2.04
CA MET A 159 -18.48 -32.00 -3.01
C MET A 159 -17.62 -33.11 -2.37
N ALA A 160 -16.70 -32.76 -1.47
CA ALA A 160 -15.88 -33.75 -0.75
C ALA A 160 -16.71 -34.61 0.21
N VAL A 161 -17.67 -34.03 0.95
CA VAL A 161 -18.56 -34.79 1.86
C VAL A 161 -19.52 -35.69 1.09
N ASN A 162 -20.06 -35.23 -0.04
CA ASN A 162 -20.95 -36.03 -0.89
C ASN A 162 -20.23 -37.22 -1.55
N SER A 163 -18.97 -37.05 -1.95
CA SER A 163 -18.18 -38.15 -2.55
C SER A 163 -17.82 -39.23 -1.52
N HIS A 164 -17.57 -38.88 -0.25
CA HIS A 164 -17.39 -39.85 0.82
C HIS A 164 -18.69 -40.57 1.24
N SER A 165 -19.84 -39.90 1.15
CA SER A 165 -21.14 -40.51 1.46
C SER A 165 -21.65 -41.45 0.36
N ALA A 166 -21.15 -41.31 -0.87
CA ALA A 166 -21.48 -42.17 -2.01
C ALA A 166 -20.79 -43.56 -1.97
N ILE A 167 -19.96 -43.86 -0.96
CA ILE A 167 -19.44 -45.21 -0.72
C ILE A 167 -20.54 -46.04 -0.03
N THR A 168 -21.63 -46.31 -0.76
CA THR A 168 -22.71 -47.20 -0.32
C THR A 168 -22.46 -48.62 -0.86
N HIS A 169 -22.14 -49.51 0.08
CA HIS A 169 -22.29 -50.97 0.08
C HIS A 169 -22.68 -51.66 -1.23
N HIS A 170 -21.69 -52.17 -1.96
CA HIS A 170 -21.93 -53.33 -2.82
C HIS A 170 -22.20 -54.55 -1.93
N HIS A 171 -23.48 -54.83 -1.69
CA HIS A 171 -23.95 -56.13 -1.22
C HIS A 171 -23.62 -57.19 -2.28
N HIS A 172 -22.60 -58.01 -2.01
CA HIS A 172 -22.41 -59.27 -2.72
C HIS A 172 -23.51 -60.25 -2.27
N HIS A 173 -24.47 -60.50 -3.16
CA HIS A 173 -25.36 -61.66 -3.07
C HIS A 173 -24.88 -62.74 -4.06
N HIS A 174 -24.58 -63.90 -3.48
CA HIS A 174 -24.45 -65.26 -4.03
C HIS A 174 -23.32 -65.57 -5.01
#